data_AF-A0A2N3N376-F1
#
_entry.id   AF-A0A2N3N376-F1
#
_cell.length_a   1.000
_cell.length_b   1.000
_cell.length_c   1.000
_cell.angle_alpha   90.00
_cell.angle_beta   90.00
_cell.angle_gamma   90.00
#
_symmetry.space_group_name_H-M   'P 1'
#
loop_
_entity.id
_entity.type
_entity.pdbx_description
1 polymer ?
#
loop_
_entity_poly.entity_id
_entity_poly.type
_entity_poly.pdbx_seq_one_letter_code
_entity_poly.pdbx_strand_id
1 'polypeptide(L)'
;TTSALDAVEIGCSTCERNQCDGTVGYGGSPDESCETTLDAMIMDGASMRIGAVAGVRRVRDAVAVARRVLEYTQHTMLAGDLATAFAVENGFAEENLGTEDSVRKCE
;
A
#
# COMPACT_ATOMS: atom_id res chain seq x y z
N THR A 1 -18.12 14.15 9.23
CA THR A 1 -17.53 15.02 8.18
C THR A 1 -16.28 14.35 7.70
N THR A 2 -16.17 14.06 6.40
CA THR A 2 -14.97 13.48 5.80
C THR A 2 -13.83 14.49 5.88
N SER A 3 -12.69 14.12 6.47
CA SER A 3 -11.49 14.96 6.54
C SER A 3 -10.74 14.96 5.21
N ALA A 4 -9.80 15.89 5.03
CA ALA A 4 -8.92 15.88 3.86
C ALA A 4 -8.09 14.59 3.76
N LEU A 5 -7.69 14.03 4.91
CA LEU A 5 -6.94 12.77 4.98
C LEU A 5 -7.80 11.59 4.51
N ASP A 6 -9.07 11.54 4.95
CA ASP A 6 -10.03 10.52 4.49
C ASP A 6 -10.25 10.60 2.98
N ALA A 7 -10.38 11.81 2.43
CA ALA A 7 -10.58 11.99 0.99
C ALA A 7 -9.39 11.47 0.16
N VAL A 8 -8.16 11.72 0.61
CA VAL A 8 -6.94 11.26 -0.05
C VAL A 8 -6.82 9.74 0.01
N GLU A 9 -7.04 9.12 1.18
CA GLU A 9 -7.03 7.66 1.31
C GLU A 9 -8.04 7.01 0.37
N ILE A 10 -9.30 7.48 0.37
CA ILE A 10 -10.36 6.93 -0.50
C ILE A 10 -9.98 7.04 -1.99
N GLY A 11 -9.39 8.17 -2.39
CA GLY A 11 -8.95 8.39 -3.77
C GLY A 11 -7.85 7.42 -4.19
N CYS A 12 -6.80 7.31 -3.39
CA CYS A 12 -5.68 6.41 -3.65
C CYS A 12 -6.12 4.93 -3.62
N SER A 13 -6.87 4.51 -2.62
CA SER A 13 -7.40 3.13 -2.52
C SER A 13 -8.33 2.78 -3.68
N THR A 14 -8.98 3.77 -4.30
CA THR A 14 -9.76 3.53 -5.51
C THR A 14 -8.86 3.16 -6.70
N CYS A 15 -7.69 3.81 -6.85
CA CYS A 15 -6.74 3.42 -7.88
C CYS A 15 -6.01 2.12 -7.59
N GLU A 16 -5.74 1.79 -6.32
CA GLU A 16 -5.20 0.47 -5.94
C GLU A 16 -6.16 -0.66 -6.33
N ARG A 17 -7.47 -0.47 -6.12
CA ARG A 17 -8.50 -1.44 -6.51
C ARG A 17 -8.72 -1.53 -8.02
N ASN A 18 -8.72 -0.38 -8.70
CA ASN A 18 -8.95 -0.30 -10.15
C ASN A 18 -7.71 -0.56 -10.99
N GLN A 19 -6.55 -0.75 -10.36
CA GLN A 19 -5.27 -1.00 -11.02
C GLN A 19 -4.94 0.10 -12.04
N CYS A 20 -5.02 1.37 -11.62
CA CYS A 20 -4.88 2.53 -12.50
C CYS A 20 -3.62 2.44 -13.39
N ASP A 21 -3.84 2.41 -14.70
CA ASP A 21 -2.82 2.23 -15.76
C ASP A 21 -1.91 0.99 -15.58
N GLY A 22 -2.30 0.03 -14.75
CA GLY A 22 -1.47 -1.10 -14.36
C GLY A 22 -0.22 -0.72 -13.56
N THR A 23 -0.20 0.47 -12.98
CA THR A 23 0.95 1.02 -12.22
C THR A 23 0.66 1.24 -10.73
N VAL A 24 -0.60 1.10 -10.31
CA VAL A 24 -1.02 1.30 -8.92
C VAL A 24 -1.75 0.06 -8.42
N GLY A 25 -1.42 -0.39 -7.21
CA GLY A 25 -2.04 -1.56 -6.60
C GLY A 25 -1.53 -2.89 -7.15
N TYR A 26 -2.27 -3.96 -6.84
CA TYR A 26 -1.92 -5.33 -7.21
C TYR A 26 -2.00 -5.57 -8.73
N GLY A 27 -1.36 -6.63 -9.22
CA GLY A 27 -1.41 -7.04 -10.62
C GLY A 27 -0.68 -6.12 -11.60
N GLY A 28 0.16 -5.22 -11.08
CA GLY A 28 1.02 -4.32 -11.84
C GLY A 28 2.50 -4.53 -11.53
N SER A 29 3.37 -4.09 -12.45
CA SER A 29 4.82 -3.91 -12.26
C SER A 29 5.54 -4.96 -11.38
N PRO A 30 5.61 -6.25 -11.78
CA PRO A 30 6.37 -7.23 -11.04
C PRO A 30 7.88 -6.91 -11.06
N ASP A 31 8.58 -7.26 -9.98
CA ASP A 31 10.03 -7.13 -9.86
C ASP A 31 10.80 -8.27 -10.56
N GLU A 32 12.14 -8.29 -10.44
CA GLU A 32 13.00 -9.35 -11.02
C GLU A 32 12.73 -10.76 -10.45
N SER A 33 12.02 -10.85 -9.33
CA SER A 33 11.57 -12.12 -8.73
C SER A 33 10.11 -12.44 -9.08
N CYS A 34 9.53 -11.71 -10.05
CA CYS A 34 8.14 -11.82 -10.47
C CYS A 34 7.11 -11.50 -9.38
N GLU A 35 7.48 -10.73 -8.36
CA GLU A 35 6.57 -10.32 -7.29
C GLU A 35 6.17 -8.86 -7.44
N THR A 36 4.87 -8.57 -7.29
CA THR A 36 4.39 -7.20 -7.14
C THR A 36 4.56 -6.77 -5.69
N THR A 37 5.33 -5.72 -5.46
CA THR A 37 5.46 -5.05 -4.15
C THR A 37 4.94 -3.63 -4.24
N LEU A 38 4.31 -3.13 -3.17
CA LEU A 38 3.64 -1.83 -3.19
C LEU A 38 4.32 -0.83 -2.25
N ASP A 39 4.38 0.43 -2.72
CA ASP A 39 4.84 1.59 -1.97
C ASP A 39 3.69 2.59 -1.83
N ALA A 40 3.54 3.18 -0.64
CA ALA A 40 2.55 4.23 -0.43
C ALA A 40 2.95 5.16 0.72
N MET A 41 2.48 6.42 0.64
CA MET A 41 2.63 7.37 1.74
C MET A 41 1.41 8.28 1.85
N ILE A 42 1.13 8.74 3.06
CA ILE A 42 0.08 9.71 3.35
C ILE A 42 0.58 10.71 4.41
N MET A 43 0.18 11.98 4.27
CA MET A 43 0.60 13.08 5.13
C MET A 43 -0.59 13.91 5.58
N ASP A 44 -0.67 14.17 6.88
CA ASP A 44 -1.57 15.18 7.43
C ASP A 44 -0.87 16.54 7.45
N GLY A 45 -1.33 17.46 6.60
CA GLY A 45 -0.75 18.81 6.49
C GLY A 45 -0.98 19.69 7.72
N ALA A 46 -1.95 19.39 8.59
CA ALA A 46 -2.20 20.17 9.80
C ALA A 46 -1.17 19.88 10.90
N SER A 47 -0.85 18.60 11.10
CA SER A 47 0.12 18.15 12.11
C SER A 47 1.53 17.90 11.56
N MET A 48 1.70 17.91 10.23
CA MET A 48 2.90 17.48 9.52
C MET A 48 3.30 16.01 9.78
N ARG A 49 2.39 15.19 10.33
CA ARG A 49 2.63 13.75 10.52
C ARG A 49 2.54 13.02 9.20
N ILE A 50 3.40 12.01 9.04
CA ILE A 50 3.51 11.19 7.83
C ILE A 50 3.47 9.73 8.26
N GLY A 51 2.78 8.91 7.46
CA GLY A 51 2.91 7.46 7.50
C GLY A 51 3.23 6.95 6.10
N ALA A 52 4.16 6.01 6.01
CA ALA A 52 4.62 5.46 4.76
C ALA A 52 4.96 3.98 4.88
N VAL A 53 4.83 3.29 3.76
CA VAL A 53 5.26 1.92 3.59
C VAL A 53 6.02 1.76 2.28
N ALA A 54 7.04 0.90 2.29
CA ALA A 54 7.85 0.61 1.11
C ALA A 54 8.10 -0.89 0.97
N GLY A 55 8.03 -1.43 -0.24
CA GLY A 55 8.20 -2.84 -0.53
C GLY A 55 7.21 -3.71 0.23
N VAL A 56 5.97 -3.25 0.44
CA VAL A 56 4.94 -4.07 1.10
C VAL A 56 4.61 -5.24 0.20
N ARG A 57 4.74 -6.43 0.76
CA ARG A 57 4.44 -7.68 0.09
C ARG A 57 3.09 -8.16 0.55
N ARG A 58 2.34 -8.77 -0.36
CA ARG A 58 1.15 -9.56 -0.04
C ARG A 58 0.03 -8.80 0.68
N VAL A 59 -0.09 -7.48 0.52
CA VAL A 59 -1.19 -6.65 1.07
C VAL A 59 -1.66 -5.69 -0.01
N ARG A 60 -2.96 -5.67 -0.33
CA ARG A 60 -3.51 -4.84 -1.42
C ARG A 60 -3.59 -3.35 -1.09
N ASP A 61 -4.03 -3.03 0.13
CA ASP A 61 -4.44 -1.66 0.51
C ASP A 61 -3.25 -0.84 1.05
N ALA A 62 -2.23 -0.60 0.21
CA ALA A 62 -0.96 0.00 0.64
C ALA A 62 -1.12 1.39 1.30
N VAL A 63 -1.94 2.28 0.75
CA VAL A 63 -2.19 3.61 1.33
C VAL A 63 -2.92 3.55 2.67
N ALA A 64 -3.81 2.56 2.85
CA ALA A 64 -4.51 2.35 4.11
C ALA A 64 -3.54 1.83 5.18
N VAL A 65 -2.59 0.96 4.83
CA VAL A 65 -1.50 0.55 5.72
C VAL A 65 -0.62 1.75 6.08
N ALA A 66 -0.25 2.59 5.10
CA ALA A 66 0.50 3.83 5.35
C ALA A 66 -0.25 4.76 6.33
N ARG A 67 -1.58 4.85 6.22
CA ARG A 67 -2.41 5.55 7.20
C ARG A 67 -2.34 4.92 8.59
N ARG A 68 -2.30 3.59 8.71
CA ARG A 68 -2.09 2.93 10.01
C ARG A 68 -0.72 3.21 10.61
N VAL A 69 0.33 3.32 9.79
CA VAL A 69 1.65 3.78 10.27
C VAL A 69 1.54 5.17 10.89
N LEU A 70 0.85 6.09 10.19
CA LEU A 70 0.59 7.44 10.68
C LEU A 70 -0.18 7.42 12.01
N GLU A 71 -1.24 6.62 12.13
CA GLU A 71 -2.15 6.67 13.29
C GLU A 71 -1.62 5.92 14.52
N TYR A 72 -1.03 4.74 14.32
CA TYR A 72 -0.75 3.77 15.40
C TYR A 72 0.72 3.64 15.78
N THR A 73 1.62 4.39 15.13
CA THR A 73 3.05 4.36 15.44
C THR A 73 3.62 5.75 15.69
N GLN A 74 4.83 5.80 16.23
CA GLN A 74 5.66 7.01 16.32
C GLN A 74 6.69 7.09 15.18
N HIS A 75 6.69 6.10 14.28
CA HIS A 75 7.61 6.02 13.15
C HIS A 75 6.97 6.65 11.91
N THR A 76 7.81 7.10 10.99
CA THR A 76 7.35 7.65 9.70
C THR A 76 7.15 6.58 8.64
N MET A 77 8.02 5.58 8.60
CA MET A 77 8.07 4.59 7.53
C MET A 77 8.36 3.19 8.06
N LEU A 78 7.63 2.20 7.56
CA LEU A 78 7.94 0.78 7.69
C LEU A 78 8.24 0.20 6.29
N ALA A 79 9.00 -0.89 6.21
CA ALA A 79 9.36 -1.47 4.91
C ALA A 79 9.42 -2.99 4.92
N GLY A 80 9.27 -3.58 3.73
CA GLY A 80 9.43 -5.00 3.45
C GLY A 80 8.45 -5.87 4.24
N ASP A 81 8.92 -7.06 4.63
CA ASP A 81 8.12 -8.03 5.38
C ASP A 81 7.66 -7.51 6.75
N LEU A 82 8.39 -6.55 7.35
CA LEU A 82 7.97 -5.94 8.62
C LEU A 82 6.78 -5.00 8.44
N ALA A 83 6.65 -4.35 7.28
CA ALA A 83 5.45 -3.59 6.95
C ALA A 83 4.25 -4.52 6.70
N THR A 84 4.46 -5.67 6.06
CA THR A 84 3.43 -6.71 5.90
C THR A 84 2.96 -7.26 7.24
N ALA A 85 3.89 -7.59 8.15
CA ALA A 85 3.55 -8.06 9.49
C ALA A 85 2.72 -7.02 10.26
N PHE A 86 3.14 -5.74 10.23
CA PHE A 86 2.38 -4.65 10.82
C PHE A 86 0.98 -4.50 10.20
N ALA A 87 0.84 -4.65 8.88
CA ALA A 87 -0.46 -4.61 8.23
C ALA A 87 -1.38 -5.74 8.74
N VAL A 88 -0.87 -6.97 8.84
CA VAL A 88 -1.65 -8.11 9.35
C VAL A 88 -2.07 -7.88 10.81
N GLU A 89 -1.20 -7.35 11.65
CA GLU A 89 -1.52 -6.97 13.04
C GLU A 89 -2.62 -5.89 13.12
N ASN A 90 -2.72 -5.04 12.10
CA ASN A 90 -3.74 -4.00 11.98
C ASN A 90 -5.01 -4.45 11.22
N GLY A 91 -5.13 -5.76 10.95
CA GLY A 91 -6.34 -6.37 10.40
C GLY A 91 -6.43 -6.42 8.88
N PHE A 92 -5.34 -6.14 8.16
CA PHE A 92 -5.28 -6.36 6.72
C PHE A 92 -5.03 -7.84 6.39
N ALA A 93 -5.61 -8.32 5.28
CA ALA A 93 -5.41 -9.68 4.84
C ALA A 93 -4.09 -9.82 4.07
N GLU A 94 -3.40 -10.93 4.32
CA GLU A 94 -2.25 -11.32 3.53
C GLU A 94 -2.71 -12.17 2.33
N GLU A 95 -2.38 -11.74 1.11
CA GLU A 95 -2.82 -12.40 -0.12
C GLU A 95 -1.86 -12.17 -1.28
N ASN A 96 -1.93 -13.03 -2.31
CA ASN A 96 -1.09 -12.88 -3.50
C ASN A 96 -1.50 -11.63 -4.30
N LEU A 97 -0.53 -10.78 -4.64
CA LEU A 97 -0.74 -9.56 -5.43
C LEU A 97 -0.62 -9.78 -6.94
N GLY A 98 -0.17 -10.95 -7.39
CA GLY A 98 -0.06 -11.29 -8.80
C GLY A 98 -1.42 -11.52 -9.46
N THR A 99 -1.51 -11.13 -10.74
CA THR A 99 -2.59 -11.51 -11.66
C THR A 99 -2.01 -12.29 -12.83
N GLU A 100 -2.86 -12.95 -13.62
CA GLU A 100 -2.39 -13.65 -14.83
C GLU A 100 -1.61 -12.70 -15.77
N ASP A 101 -2.05 -11.45 -15.88
CA ASP A 101 -1.39 -10.43 -16.70
C ASP A 101 -0.03 -9.99 -16.12
N SER A 102 0.10 -9.85 -14.80
CA SER A 102 1.38 -9.49 -14.20
C SER A 102 2.38 -10.64 -14.27
N VAL A 103 1.93 -11.87 -14.05
CA VAL A 103 2.77 -13.07 -14.15
C VAL A 103 3.28 -13.24 -15.58
N ARG A 104 2.43 -13.06 -16.59
CA ARG A 104 2.83 -13.16 -18.01
C ARG A 104 3.89 -12.12 -18.41
N LYS A 105 3.91 -10.93 -17.79
CA LYS A 105 4.92 -9.91 -18.06
C LYS A 105 6.32 -10.29 -17.55
N CYS A 106 6.41 -11.28 -16.67
CA CYS A 106 7.66 -11.76 -16.11
C CYS A 106 8.25 -12.96 -16.88
N GLU A 107 7.46 -13.59 -17.74
CA GLU A 107 7.88 -14.67 -18.65
C GLU A 107 8.53 -14.11 -19.93
#